data_AF-A0A961IEB1-F1
#
_entry.id   AF-A0A961IEB1-F1
#
_cell.length_a   1.000
_cell.length_b   1.000
_cell.length_c   1.000
_cell.angle_alpha   90.00
_cell.angle_beta   90.00
_cell.angle_gamma   90.00
#
_symmetry.space_group_name_H-M   'P 1'
#
loop_
_entity.id
_entity.type
_entity.pdbx_description
1 polymer ?
#
loop_
_entity_poly.entity_id
_entity_poly.type
_entity_poly.pdbx_seq_one_letter_code
_entity_poly.pdbx_strand_id
1 'polypeptide(L)'
;MSPEPILRVGTRKGLFNFQRQGRHDWRMQSHAFSGEPVTMLLHDAGRKKTYAGLNLGHFGVKLFAIATDNDGNSTGALEEIACPQFPSGDADDAPSVTQIWELAISSDKSAPTLWAGTIPAALFRSD
;
A
#
# COMPACT_ATOMS: atom_id res chain seq x y z
N MET A 1 -12.94 17.72 17.27
CA MET A 1 -12.20 16.55 17.78
C MET A 1 -11.19 16.16 16.72
N SER A 2 -9.94 15.91 17.09
CA SER A 2 -8.99 15.31 16.15
C SER A 2 -9.41 13.88 15.85
N PRO A 3 -9.21 13.37 14.63
CA PRO A 3 -9.56 11.98 14.30
C PRO A 3 -8.83 11.01 15.22
N GLU A 4 -9.52 9.94 15.64
CA GLU A 4 -8.93 8.90 16.48
C GLU A 4 -7.83 8.15 15.69
N PRO A 5 -6.69 7.82 16.32
CA PRO A 5 -5.60 7.12 15.65
C PRO A 5 -6.05 5.80 15.01
N ILE A 6 -5.56 5.56 13.79
CA ILE A 6 -5.79 4.32 13.04
C ILE A 6 -4.48 3.52 12.97
N LEU A 7 -4.53 2.26 13.37
CA LEU A 7 -3.44 1.30 13.21
C LEU A 7 -3.78 0.38 12.02
N ARG A 8 -2.90 0.33 11.04
CA ARG A 8 -3.03 -0.53 9.86
C ARG A 8 -2.01 -1.65 9.93
N VAL A 9 -2.46 -2.88 9.79
CA VAL A 9 -1.62 -4.07 9.93
C VAL A 9 -1.70 -4.88 8.65
N GLY A 10 -0.63 -4.83 7.86
CA GLY A 10 -0.42 -5.70 6.71
C GLY A 10 0.15 -7.05 7.18
N THR A 11 -0.43 -8.14 6.70
CA THR A 11 -0.04 -9.51 7.08
C THR A 11 0.03 -10.41 5.86
N ARG A 12 0.48 -11.65 6.04
CA ARG A 12 0.34 -12.71 5.03
C ARG A 12 -1.10 -13.14 4.74
N LYS A 13 -2.09 -12.58 5.44
CA LYS A 13 -3.52 -12.94 5.39
C LYS A 13 -4.44 -11.75 5.15
N GLY A 14 -3.88 -10.60 4.76
CA GLY A 14 -4.62 -9.40 4.41
C GLY A 14 -4.21 -8.17 5.20
N LEU A 15 -4.96 -7.09 4.97
CA LEU A 15 -4.89 -5.81 5.67
C LEU A 15 -6.00 -5.75 6.72
N PHE A 16 -5.64 -5.35 7.94
CA PHE A 16 -6.58 -5.11 9.03
C PHE A 16 -6.42 -3.67 9.55
N ASN A 17 -7.53 -2.94 9.64
CA ASN A 17 -7.56 -1.59 10.20
C ASN A 17 -8.18 -1.63 11.60
N PHE A 18 -7.46 -1.09 12.57
CA PHE A 18 -7.91 -0.94 13.95
C PHE A 18 -8.04 0.53 14.28
N GLN A 19 -9.07 0.88 15.04
CA GLN A 19 -9.24 2.23 15.57
C GLN A 19 -9.22 2.17 17.09
N ARG A 20 -8.57 3.18 17.67
CA ARG A 20 -8.48 3.31 19.11
C ARG A 20 -9.83 3.70 19.70
N GLN A 21 -10.22 3.04 20.78
CA GLN A 21 -11.40 3.34 21.58
C GLN A 21 -10.96 3.67 23.00
N GLY A 22 -10.93 4.94 23.36
CA GLY A 22 -10.42 5.36 24.66
C GLY A 22 -8.90 5.21 24.78
N ARG A 23 -8.38 4.92 25.98
CA ARG A 23 -6.94 5.02 26.25
C ARG A 23 -6.14 3.77 25.88
N HIS A 24 -6.73 2.58 25.99
CA HIS A 24 -6.01 1.32 25.88
C HIS A 24 -6.67 0.28 24.97
N ASP A 25 -7.86 0.56 24.44
CA ASP A 25 -8.58 -0.40 23.63
C ASP A 25 -8.42 -0.10 22.15
N TRP A 26 -8.21 -1.15 21.36
CA TRP A 26 -8.22 -1.10 19.90
C TRP A 26 -9.28 -2.07 19.40
N ARG A 27 -10.12 -1.63 18.46
CA ARG A 27 -11.10 -2.49 17.81
C ARG A 27 -10.90 -2.49 16.30
N MET A 28 -10.94 -3.68 15.72
CA MET A 28 -10.91 -3.84 14.27
C MET A 28 -12.15 -3.18 13.67
N GLN A 29 -11.95 -2.24 12.76
CA GLN A 29 -13.03 -1.52 12.06
C GLN A 29 -13.30 -2.14 10.69
N SER A 30 -12.24 -2.53 9.98
CA SER A 30 -12.36 -3.09 8.63
C SER A 30 -11.17 -3.97 8.28
N HIS A 31 -11.33 -4.75 7.22
CA HIS A 31 -10.26 -5.55 6.63
C HIS A 31 -10.38 -5.52 5.10
N ALA A 32 -9.28 -5.81 4.41
CA ALA A 32 -9.20 -5.94 2.95
C ALA A 32 -8.20 -7.04 2.57
N PHE A 33 -8.30 -7.52 1.32
CA PHE A 33 -7.38 -8.52 0.77
C PHE A 33 -7.32 -9.81 1.61
N SER A 34 -8.49 -10.32 2.03
CA SER A 34 -8.56 -11.50 2.89
C SER A 34 -7.83 -12.69 2.27
N GLY A 35 -6.86 -13.24 3.01
CA GLY A 35 -6.04 -14.36 2.55
C GLY A 35 -4.81 -13.97 1.71
N GLU A 36 -4.72 -12.71 1.27
CA GLU A 36 -3.64 -12.23 0.39
C GLU A 36 -2.51 -11.56 1.19
N PRO A 37 -1.24 -11.75 0.81
CA PRO A 37 -0.13 -11.10 1.50
C PRO A 37 -0.04 -9.60 1.18
N VAL A 38 -0.22 -8.76 2.21
CA VAL A 38 0.00 -7.31 2.16
C VAL A 38 1.36 -7.03 2.77
N THR A 39 2.34 -6.68 1.94
CA THR A 39 3.75 -6.58 2.32
C THR A 39 4.23 -5.16 2.55
N MET A 40 3.53 -4.16 2.00
CA MET A 40 3.85 -2.75 2.20
C MET A 40 2.58 -1.91 2.30
N LEU A 41 2.56 -0.94 3.22
CA LEU A 41 1.47 0.00 3.42
C LEU A 41 2.01 1.41 3.56
N LEU A 42 1.36 2.37 2.90
CA LEU A 42 1.71 3.78 2.99
C LEU A 42 0.43 4.62 2.98
N HIS A 43 0.23 5.41 4.04
CA HIS A 43 -0.93 6.30 4.13
C HIS A 43 -0.59 7.70 3.62
N ASP A 44 -1.39 8.20 2.69
CA ASP A 44 -1.34 9.56 2.15
C ASP A 44 -2.61 10.33 2.53
N ALA A 45 -2.54 11.10 3.61
CA ALA A 45 -3.63 11.97 4.03
C ALA A 45 -3.92 13.10 3.01
N GLY A 46 -2.90 13.54 2.26
CA GLY A 46 -3.05 14.60 1.26
C GLY A 46 -3.89 14.17 0.07
N ARG A 47 -3.68 12.94 -0.42
CA ARG A 47 -4.47 12.34 -1.52
C ARG A 47 -5.70 11.55 -1.05
N LYS A 48 -5.91 11.41 0.26
CA LYS A 48 -6.94 10.54 0.86
C LYS A 48 -6.86 9.11 0.32
N LYS A 49 -5.64 8.58 0.27
CA LYS A 49 -5.37 7.22 -0.21
C LYS A 49 -4.48 6.48 0.79
N THR A 50 -4.69 5.18 0.90
CA THR A 50 -3.70 4.26 1.48
C THR A 50 -3.23 3.34 0.37
N TYR A 51 -1.94 3.31 0.11
CA TYR A 51 -1.34 2.40 -0.85
C TYR A 51 -1.03 1.08 -0.16
N ALA A 52 -1.35 -0.03 -0.83
CA ALA A 52 -1.07 -1.39 -0.37
C ALA A 52 -0.33 -2.16 -1.46
N GLY A 53 0.93 -2.51 -1.18
CA GLY A 53 1.71 -3.45 -1.99
C GLY A 53 1.41 -4.88 -1.57
N LEU A 54 1.07 -5.73 -2.54
CA LEU A 54 0.77 -7.14 -2.34
C LEU A 54 1.80 -8.00 -3.08
N ASN A 55 2.12 -9.16 -2.49
CA ASN A 55 2.93 -10.20 -3.13
C ASN A 55 2.07 -11.46 -3.28
N LEU A 56 1.58 -11.71 -4.50
CA LEU A 56 0.61 -12.77 -4.79
C LEU A 56 1.27 -14.06 -5.31
N GLY A 57 2.57 -14.23 -5.09
CA GLY A 57 3.33 -15.38 -5.57
C GLY A 57 3.35 -15.44 -7.10
N HIS A 58 2.73 -16.48 -7.68
CA HIS A 58 2.75 -16.70 -9.13
C HIS A 58 1.99 -15.63 -9.94
N PHE A 59 1.07 -14.89 -9.31
CA PHE A 59 0.38 -13.76 -9.93
C PHE A 59 1.21 -12.46 -9.89
N GLY A 60 2.36 -12.49 -9.23
CA GLY A 60 3.29 -11.37 -9.12
C GLY A 60 2.88 -10.31 -8.09
N VAL A 61 3.57 -9.17 -8.18
CA VAL A 61 3.35 -8.01 -7.31
C VAL A 61 2.14 -7.21 -7.80
N LYS A 62 1.35 -6.69 -6.86
CA LYS A 62 0.22 -5.79 -7.15
C LYS A 62 0.29 -4.56 -6.25
N LEU A 63 -0.20 -3.43 -6.75
CA LEU A 63 -0.33 -2.20 -5.98
C LEU A 63 -1.77 -1.73 -6.03
N PHE A 64 -2.36 -1.53 -4.86
CA PHE A 64 -3.70 -0.99 -4.72
C PHE A 64 -3.68 0.39 -4.08
N ALA A 65 -4.55 1.26 -4.57
CA ALA A 65 -4.91 2.51 -3.93
C ALA A 65 -6.27 2.33 -3.24
N ILE A 66 -6.30 2.49 -1.93
CA ILE A 66 -7.51 2.38 -1.10
C ILE A 66 -7.96 3.79 -0.77
N ALA A 67 -9.16 4.19 -1.18
CA ALA A 67 -9.69 5.50 -0.81
C ALA A 67 -9.95 5.60 0.69
N THR A 68 -9.72 6.79 1.27
CA THR A 68 -10.02 7.10 2.66
C THR A 68 -10.96 8.30 2.78
N ASP A 69 -11.67 8.38 3.90
CA ASP A 69 -12.41 9.59 4.27
C ASP A 69 -11.48 10.69 4.81
N ASN A 70 -12.06 11.78 5.33
CA ASN A 70 -11.31 12.91 5.89
C ASN A 70 -10.58 12.56 7.21
N ASP A 71 -11.02 11.51 7.90
CA ASP A 71 -10.45 11.03 9.15
C ASP A 71 -9.43 9.90 8.91
N GLY A 72 -9.22 9.54 7.64
CA GLY A 72 -8.29 8.50 7.20
C GLY A 72 -8.87 7.09 7.22
N ASN A 73 -10.14 6.89 7.57
CA ASN A 73 -10.74 5.56 7.55
C ASN A 73 -10.89 5.08 6.10
N SER A 74 -10.64 3.79 5.86
CA SER A 74 -10.88 3.20 4.55
C SER A 74 -12.37 3.27 4.20
N THR A 75 -12.69 3.70 2.98
CA THR A 75 -14.06 3.69 2.46
C THR A 75 -14.45 2.33 1.86
N GLY A 76 -13.51 1.38 1.82
CA GLY A 76 -13.68 0.09 1.13
C GLY A 76 -13.50 0.14 -0.40
N ALA A 77 -13.36 1.33 -1.00
CA ALA A 77 -13.08 1.44 -2.43
C ALA A 77 -11.62 1.09 -2.72
N LEU A 78 -11.42 0.03 -3.51
CA LEU A 78 -10.12 -0.51 -3.90
C LEU A 78 -9.91 -0.29 -5.40
N GLU A 79 -8.79 0.32 -5.75
CA GLU A 79 -8.36 0.56 -7.13
C GLU A 79 -7.02 -0.17 -7.34
N GLU A 80 -6.96 -1.15 -8.23
CA GLU A 80 -5.67 -1.68 -8.69
C GLU A 80 -5.02 -0.64 -9.60
N ILE A 81 -3.79 -0.24 -9.28
CA ILE A 81 -3.02 0.73 -10.04
C ILE A 81 -1.76 0.10 -10.63
N ALA A 82 -1.11 0.81 -11.55
CA ALA A 82 0.14 0.37 -12.15
C ALA A 82 1.17 0.03 -11.06
N CYS A 83 1.78 -1.15 -11.20
CA CYS A 83 2.81 -1.65 -10.29
C CYS A 83 4.19 -1.46 -10.92
N PRO A 84 5.26 -1.24 -10.14
CA PRO A 84 6.62 -1.25 -10.67
C PRO A 84 6.94 -2.50 -11.48
N GLN A 85 7.50 -2.29 -12.67
CA GLN A 85 7.89 -3.36 -13.59
C GLN A 85 9.26 -3.03 -14.19
N PHE A 86 10.13 -4.04 -14.27
CA PHE A 86 11.34 -3.90 -15.06
C PHE A 86 11.01 -3.75 -16.55
N PRO A 87 11.89 -3.12 -17.33
CA PRO A 87 11.77 -3.14 -18.78
C PRO A 87 11.64 -4.58 -19.29
N SER A 88 10.79 -4.78 -20.31
CA SER A 88 10.69 -6.06 -21.00
C SER A 88 12.06 -6.47 -21.55
N GLY A 89 12.50 -7.68 -21.22
CA GLY A 89 13.68 -8.29 -21.82
C GLY A 89 13.29 -9.51 -22.66
N ASP A 90 14.10 -9.83 -23.66
CA ASP A 90 13.86 -10.95 -24.59
C ASP A 90 14.41 -12.29 -24.05
N ALA A 91 15.04 -12.30 -22.88
CA ALA A 91 15.58 -13.50 -22.26
C ALA A 91 14.50 -14.22 -21.45
N ASP A 92 14.45 -15.55 -21.54
CA ASP A 92 13.53 -16.39 -20.77
C ASP A 92 13.64 -16.19 -19.25
N ASP A 93 14.82 -15.79 -18.76
CA ASP A 93 15.13 -15.55 -17.35
C ASP A 93 15.18 -14.05 -16.99
N ALA A 94 14.52 -13.19 -17.78
CA ALA A 94 14.45 -11.76 -17.46
C ALA A 94 13.86 -11.55 -16.05
N PRO A 95 14.50 -10.73 -15.19
CA PRO A 95 14.02 -10.53 -13.84
C PRO A 95 12.66 -9.83 -13.85
N SER A 96 11.83 -10.15 -12.87
CA SER A 96 10.56 -9.45 -12.60
C SER A 96 10.57 -8.89 -11.18
N VAL A 97 9.77 -7.85 -10.94
CA VAL A 97 9.56 -7.34 -9.59
C VAL A 97 8.73 -8.35 -8.82
N THR A 98 9.27 -8.87 -7.72
CA THR A 98 8.59 -9.84 -6.86
C THR A 98 7.85 -9.18 -5.71
N GLN A 99 8.31 -8.02 -5.25
CA GLN A 99 7.73 -7.34 -4.10
C GLN A 99 8.05 -5.84 -4.11
N ILE A 100 7.09 -5.01 -3.71
CA ILE A 100 7.36 -3.65 -3.25
C ILE A 100 7.85 -3.76 -1.80
N TRP A 101 9.10 -3.37 -1.57
CA TRP A 101 9.72 -3.39 -0.26
C TRP A 101 9.39 -2.15 0.55
N GLU A 102 9.42 -0.98 -0.09
CA GLU A 102 9.21 0.31 0.56
C GLU A 102 8.48 1.26 -0.38
N LEU A 103 7.62 2.11 0.17
CA LEU A 103 6.97 3.21 -0.53
C LEU A 103 7.18 4.51 0.23
N ALA A 104 7.48 5.59 -0.49
CA ALA A 104 7.64 6.91 0.11
C ALA A 104 6.98 7.99 -0.75
N ILE A 105 6.42 9.01 -0.08
CA ILE A 105 5.79 10.15 -0.74
C ILE A 105 6.72 11.35 -0.60
N SER A 106 6.86 12.13 -1.68
CA SER A 106 7.55 13.40 -1.62
C SER A 106 6.94 14.31 -0.56
N SER A 107 7.79 15.02 0.19
CA SER A 107 7.36 16.08 1.10
C SER A 107 6.85 17.32 0.36
N ASP A 108 7.21 17.47 -0.92
CA ASP A 108 6.70 18.54 -1.77
C ASP A 108 5.27 18.23 -2.23
N LYS A 109 4.32 18.98 -1.67
CA LYS A 109 2.90 18.84 -2.01
C LYS A 109 2.54 19.45 -3.36
N SER A 110 3.39 20.31 -3.94
CA SER A 110 3.12 20.95 -5.22
C SER A 110 3.47 20.05 -6.42
N ALA A 111 4.37 19.09 -6.22
CA ALA A 111 4.74 18.06 -7.18
C ALA A 111 4.71 16.70 -6.45
N PRO A 112 3.51 16.14 -6.23
CA PRO A 112 3.37 15.03 -5.32
C PRO A 112 3.85 13.76 -6.05
N THR A 113 5.00 13.24 -5.65
CA THR A 113 5.63 12.04 -6.23
C THR A 113 5.49 10.84 -5.30
N LEU A 114 5.29 9.65 -5.87
CA LEU A 114 5.39 8.36 -5.17
C LEU A 114 6.66 7.63 -5.60
N TRP A 115 7.46 7.21 -4.64
CA TRP A 115 8.66 6.39 -4.84
C TRP A 115 8.41 4.97 -4.37
N ALA A 116 8.97 4.00 -5.09
CA ALA A 116 8.92 2.59 -4.71
C ALA A 116 10.30 1.94 -4.79
N GLY A 117 10.73 1.35 -3.68
CA GLY A 117 11.85 0.43 -3.63
C GLY A 117 11.35 -1.01 -3.75
N THR A 118 12.01 -1.84 -4.57
CA THR A 118 11.53 -3.20 -4.88
C THR A 118 12.50 -4.30 -4.47
N ILE A 119 12.00 -5.53 -4.52
CA ILE A 119 12.80 -6.76 -4.63
C ILE A 119 12.50 -7.38 -6.00
N PRO A 120 13.51 -7.75 -6.80
CA PRO A 120 14.93 -7.38 -6.67
C PRO A 120 15.16 -5.86 -6.57
N ALA A 121 16.33 -5.46 -6.05
CA ALA A 121 16.65 -4.08 -5.69
C ALA A 121 16.62 -3.14 -6.91
N ALA A 122 15.65 -2.23 -6.92
CA ALA A 122 15.55 -1.13 -7.86
C ALA A 122 14.70 0.01 -7.27
N LEU A 123 14.76 1.17 -7.91
CA LEU A 123 14.02 2.37 -7.51
C LEU A 123 13.12 2.83 -8.67
N PHE A 124 11.85 3.04 -8.35
CA PHE A 124 10.83 3.52 -9.28
C PHE A 124 10.21 4.83 -8.80
N ARG A 125 9.69 5.60 -9.74
CA ARG A 125 9.04 6.90 -9.49
C ARG A 125 7.73 6.99 -10.27
N SER A 126 6.69 7.52 -9.64
CA SER A 126 5.45 7.97 -10.28
C SER A 126 5.21 9.42 -9.91
N ASP A 127 4.92 10.23 -10.92
CA ASP A 127 4.57 11.65 -10.80
C ASP A 127 3.04 11.84 -10.79
#